data_AF-A0A920G183-F1
#
_entry.id   AF-A0A920G183-F1
#
_cell.length_a   1.000
_cell.length_b   1.000
_cell.length_c   1.000
_cell.angle_alpha   90.00
_cell.angle_beta   90.00
_cell.angle_gamma   90.00
#
_symmetry.space_group_name_H-M   'P 1'
#
loop_
_entity.id
_entity.type
_entity.pdbx_description
1 polymer ?
#
loop_
_entity_poly.entity_id
_entity_poly.type
_entity_poly.pdbx_seq_one_letter_code
_entity_poly.pdbx_strand_id
1 'polypeptide(L)'
;MLLDSVSHLSFSITFVIPIAVGLGIFFMILLNSTHPPAGGNPILIILGGYSFDFLLSPLISGCIVIILQAYLINNVILKRDFKLF
;
A
#
# COMPACT_ATOMS: atom_id res chain seq x y z
N MET A 1 18.57 -3.39 -0.52
CA MET A 1 17.46 -2.48 -0.17
C MET A 1 16.52 -2.36 -1.37
N LEU A 2 15.23 -2.03 -1.23
CA LEU A 2 14.32 -1.94 -2.39
C LEU A 2 14.81 -0.97 -3.46
N LEU A 3 15.40 0.16 -3.03
CA LEU A 3 16.07 1.10 -3.93
C LEU A 3 17.19 0.45 -4.72
N ASP A 4 18.02 -0.38 -4.09
CA ASP A 4 19.11 -1.08 -4.80
C ASP A 4 18.54 -2.00 -5.88
N SER A 5 17.52 -2.79 -5.53
CA SER A 5 16.84 -3.71 -6.46
C SER A 5 16.24 -2.98 -7.66
N VAL A 6 15.66 -1.79 -7.45
CA VAL A 6 15.12 -0.95 -8.54
C VAL A 6 16.22 -0.24 -9.32
N SER A 7 17.32 0.15 -8.67
CA SER A 7 18.46 0.82 -9.30
C SER A 7 19.34 -0.10 -10.15
N HIS A 8 19.26 -1.41 -9.93
CA HIS A 8 19.90 -2.42 -10.79
C HIS A 8 19.16 -2.63 -12.11
N LEU A 9 17.90 -2.21 -12.22
CA LEU A 9 17.25 -2.08 -13.51
C LEU A 9 18.00 -0.97 -14.25
N SER A 10 18.47 -1.23 -15.48
CA SER A 10 19.27 -0.29 -16.29
C SER A 10 18.59 1.05 -16.62
N PHE A 11 17.45 1.33 -15.99
CA PHE A 11 16.54 2.44 -16.19
C PHE A 11 16.53 3.33 -14.95
N SER A 12 16.69 4.65 -15.13
CA SER A 12 16.69 5.61 -14.02
C SER A 12 15.39 5.55 -13.21
N ILE A 13 15.49 5.70 -11.89
CA ILE A 13 14.36 5.74 -10.94
C ILE A 13 13.29 6.77 -11.35
N THR A 14 13.70 7.86 -12.01
CA THR A 14 12.84 8.91 -12.54
C THR A 14 11.82 8.39 -13.55
N PHE A 15 12.11 7.30 -14.24
CA PHE A 15 11.19 6.68 -15.20
C PHE A 15 10.45 5.48 -14.59
N VAL A 16 11.10 4.70 -13.72
CA VAL A 16 10.49 3.51 -13.12
C VAL A 16 9.30 3.88 -12.23
N ILE A 17 9.45 4.92 -11.39
CA ILE A 17 8.38 5.32 -10.47
C ILE A 17 7.10 5.78 -11.22
N PRO A 18 7.16 6.74 -12.18
CA PRO A 18 5.96 7.17 -12.89
C PRO A 18 5.28 6.05 -13.69
N ILE A 19 6.06 5.15 -14.30
CA ILE A 19 5.51 4.01 -15.04
C ILE A 19 4.79 3.06 -14.10
N ALA A 20 5.41 2.68 -12.97
CA ALA A 20 4.81 1.78 -11.99
C ALA A 20 3.54 2.37 -11.38
N VAL A 21 3.56 3.64 -11.00
CA VAL A 21 2.40 4.34 -10.40
C VAL A 21 1.29 4.53 -11.43
N GLY A 22 1.62 4.96 -12.65
CA GLY A 22 0.64 5.12 -13.73
C GLY A 22 -0.05 3.81 -14.08
N LEU A 23 0.69 2.70 -14.09
CA LEU A 23 0.15 1.36 -14.35
C LEU A 23 -0.72 0.86 -13.18
N GLY A 24 -0.35 1.18 -11.93
CA GLY A 24 -1.19 0.94 -10.76
C GLY A 24 -2.52 1.71 -10.79
N ILE A 25 -2.48 3.00 -11.13
CA ILE A 25 -3.70 3.82 -11.27
C ILE A 25 -4.56 3.32 -12.45
N PHE A 26 -3.93 2.93 -13.57
CA PHE A 26 -4.64 2.33 -14.69
C PHE A 26 -5.45 1.10 -14.26
N PHE A 27 -4.85 0.19 -13.48
CA PHE A 27 -5.58 -0.96 -12.95
C PHE A 27 -6.66 -0.59 -11.93
N MET A 28 -6.43 0.42 -11.09
CA MET A 28 -7.47 0.92 -10.17
C MET A 28 -8.71 1.41 -10.93
N ILE A 29 -8.50 2.13 -12.03
CA ILE A 29 -9.58 2.59 -12.92
C ILE A 29 -10.27 1.39 -13.56
N LEU A 30 -9.51 0.43 -14.08
CA LEU A 30 -10.05 -0.78 -14.72
C LEU A 30 -10.91 -1.62 -13.75
N LEU A 31 -10.50 -1.68 -12.48
CA LEU A 31 -11.16 -2.44 -11.41
C LEU A 31 -12.27 -1.64 -10.70
N ASN A 32 -12.55 -0.40 -11.13
CA ASN A 32 -13.47 0.53 -10.46
C ASN A 32 -13.16 0.75 -8.96
N SER A 33 -11.90 0.55 -8.56
CA SER A 33 -11.42 0.74 -7.19
C SER A 33 -10.45 1.92 -7.15
N THR A 34 -10.95 3.08 -7.58
CA THR A 34 -10.15 4.29 -7.71
C THR A 34 -9.81 4.83 -6.33
N HIS A 35 -8.65 4.44 -5.81
CA HIS A 35 -8.04 5.05 -4.63
C HIS A 35 -6.63 5.56 -4.98
N PRO A 36 -6.51 6.66 -5.76
CA PRO A 36 -5.23 7.23 -6.16
C PRO A 36 -4.24 7.47 -5.01
N PRO A 37 -4.66 7.84 -3.77
CA PRO A 37 -3.74 7.98 -2.64
C PRO A 37 -2.96 6.71 -2.30
N ALA A 38 -3.48 5.52 -2.63
CA ALA A 38 -2.76 4.26 -2.40
C ALA A 38 -1.50 4.13 -3.26
N GLY A 39 -1.41 4.86 -4.39
CA GLY A 39 -0.20 4.90 -5.21
C GLY A 39 1.00 5.56 -4.51
N GLY A 40 0.76 6.44 -3.52
CA GLY A 40 1.82 7.12 -2.77
C GLY A 40 2.56 6.20 -1.79
N ASN A 41 1.89 5.20 -1.23
CA ASN A 41 2.47 4.34 -0.20
C ASN A 41 3.66 3.51 -0.73
N PRO A 42 3.57 2.83 -1.89
CA PRO A 42 4.73 2.14 -2.48
C PRO A 42 5.88 3.07 -2.84
N ILE A 43 5.60 4.31 -3.30
CA ILE A 43 6.64 5.30 -3.62
C ILE A 43 7.46 5.61 -2.36
N LEU A 44 6.77 5.86 -1.23
CA LEU A 44 7.41 6.14 0.05
C LEU A 44 8.25 4.95 0.54
N ILE A 45 7.79 3.72 0.35
CA ILE A 45 8.52 2.51 0.75
C ILE A 45 9.80 2.34 -0.09
N ILE A 46 9.71 2.61 -1.41
CA ILE A 46 10.86 2.56 -2.31
C ILE A 46 11.86 3.66 -1.94
N LEU A 47 11.44 4.94 -1.95
CA LEU A 47 12.31 6.08 -1.65
C LEU A 47 12.89 6.04 -0.23
N GLY A 48 12.13 5.52 0.74
CA GLY A 48 12.56 5.37 2.12
C GLY A 48 13.58 4.25 2.34
N GLY A 49 13.91 3.48 1.30
CA GLY A 49 14.93 2.45 1.42
C GLY A 49 14.52 1.29 2.31
N TYR A 50 13.25 0.90 2.29
CA TYR A 50 12.83 -0.27 3.06
C TYR A 50 13.21 -1.57 2.33
N SER A 51 13.21 -2.68 3.05
CA SER A 51 13.34 -4.02 2.49
C SER A 51 11.96 -4.58 2.14
N PHE A 52 11.90 -5.63 1.32
CA PHE A 52 10.64 -6.34 1.03
C PHE A 52 9.94 -6.86 2.30
N ASP A 53 10.70 -7.18 3.35
CA ASP A 53 10.17 -7.59 4.65
C ASP A 53 9.23 -6.55 5.28
N PHE A 54 9.35 -5.27 4.91
CA PHE A 54 8.44 -4.21 5.35
C PHE A 54 6.98 -4.51 4.98
N LEU A 55 6.74 -5.18 3.85
CA LEU A 55 5.41 -5.61 3.42
C LEU A 55 4.82 -6.66 4.38
N LEU A 56 5.65 -7.55 4.93
CA LEU A 56 5.22 -8.57 5.90
C LEU A 56 5.05 -7.95 7.29
N SER A 57 6.05 -7.18 7.73
CA SER A 57 6.04 -6.46 9.00
C SER A 57 6.79 -5.14 8.84
N PRO A 58 6.15 -3.98 9.11
CA PRO A 58 4.92 -3.84 9.87
C PRO A 58 3.64 -3.75 9.02
N LEU A 59 3.70 -3.76 7.69
CA LEU A 59 2.54 -3.38 6.86
C LEU A 59 1.31 -4.30 7.08
N ILE A 60 1.43 -5.61 6.84
CA ILE A 60 0.33 -6.56 7.06
C ILE A 60 -0.07 -6.60 8.53
N SER A 61 0.90 -6.61 9.45
CA SER A 61 0.63 -6.56 10.88
C SER A 61 -0.19 -5.33 11.28
N GLY A 62 0.14 -4.16 10.74
CA GLY A 62 -0.55 -2.90 10.99
C GLY A 62 -1.96 -2.91 10.42
N CYS A 63 -2.17 -3.43 9.21
CA CYS A 63 -3.49 -3.60 8.62
C CYS A 63 -4.39 -4.49 9.51
N ILE A 64 -3.86 -5.61 10.02
CA ILE A 64 -4.60 -6.49 10.93
C ILE A 64 -5.00 -5.74 12.21
N VAL A 65 -4.08 -5.00 12.82
CA VAL A 65 -4.35 -4.21 14.03
C VAL A 65 -5.46 -3.17 13.78
N ILE A 66 -5.42 -2.47 12.65
CA ILE A 66 -6.44 -1.46 12.31
C ILE A 66 -7.81 -2.13 12.10
N ILE A 67 -7.87 -3.27 11.39
CA ILE A 67 -9.12 -4.01 11.18
C ILE A 67 -9.69 -4.50 12.51
N LEU A 68 -8.85 -5.06 13.39
CA LEU A 68 -9.26 -5.50 14.73
C LEU A 68 -9.79 -4.34 15.56
N GLN A 69 -9.11 -3.19 15.52
CA GLN A 69 -9.54 -2.00 16.25
C GLN A 69 -10.87 -1.45 15.70
N ALA A 70 -11.03 -1.40 14.37
CA ALA A 70 -12.30 -1.01 13.74
C ALA A 70 -13.44 -1.95 14.13
N TYR A 71 -13.20 -3.27 14.12
CA TYR A 71 -14.17 -4.28 14.54
C TYR A 71 -14.58 -4.12 16.01
N LEU A 72 -13.60 -3.95 16.91
CA LEU A 72 -13.82 -3.75 18.35
C LEU A 72 -14.67 -2.49 18.60
N ILE A 73 -14.28 -1.36 18.01
CA ILE A 73 -14.99 -0.10 18.20
C ILE A 73 -16.41 -0.20 17.66
N ASN A 74 -16.59 -0.76 16.46
CA ASN A 74 -17.91 -0.79 15.82
C ASN A 74 -18.88 -1.76 16.49
N ASN A 75 -18.44 -2.99 16.80
CA ASN A 75 -19.33 -4.02 17.37
C ASN A 75 -19.47 -3.92 18.89
N VAL A 76 -18.40 -3.62 19.63
CA VAL A 76 -18.44 -3.63 21.11
C VAL A 76 -18.89 -2.29 21.66
N ILE A 77 -18.34 -1.18 21.17
CA ILE A 77 -18.61 0.16 21.72
C ILE A 77 -19.86 0.75 21.07
N LEU A 78 -19.89 0.80 19.74
CA LEU A 78 -20.97 1.44 18.98
C LEU A 78 -22.19 0.53 18.78
N LYS A 79 -22.06 -0.80 19.00
CA LYS A 79 -23.10 -1.82 18.74
C LYS A 79 -23.68 -1.74 17.33
N ARG A 80 -22.85 -1.38 16.36
CA ARG A 80 -23.21 -1.35 14.94
C ARG A 80 -22.54 -2.54 14.27
N ASP A 81 -23.19 -3.11 13.27
CA ASP A 81 -22.58 -4.17 12.48
C ASP A 81 -21.44 -3.60 11.65
N PHE A 82 -20.24 -4.16 11.80
CA PHE A 82 -19.09 -3.77 10.99
C PHE A 82 -19.16 -4.50 9.66
N LYS A 83 -19.43 -3.76 8.58
CA LYS A 83 -19.31 -4.28 7.22
C LYS A 83 -17.89 -4.05 6.72
N LEU A 84 -17.20 -5.15 6.44
CA LEU A 84 -15.84 -5.14 5.90
C LEU A 84 -15.80 -4.66 4.44
N PHE A 85 -16.92 -4.70 3.72
CA PHE A 85 -17.11 -4.26 2.33
C PHE A 85 -18.56 -3.85 2.09
#